data_AF-A0A5C0UHN8-F1
#
_entry.id   AF-A0A5C0UHN8-F1
#
_cell.length_a   1.000
_cell.length_b   1.000
_cell.length_c   1.000
_cell.angle_alpha   90.00
_cell.angle_beta   90.00
_cell.angle_gamma   90.00
#
_symmetry.space_group_name_H-M   'P 1'
#
loop_
_entity.id
_entity.type
_entity.pdbx_description
1 polymer ?
#
loop_
_entity_poly.entity_id
_entity_poly.type
_entity_poly.pdbx_seq_one_letter_code
_entity_poly.pdbx_strand_id
1 'polypeptide(L)'
;MINLIARSFLLKHFQNYYIEVLKFKEQALIEPEKINQEEIKNVLIRLLKDQKELFDNEGSLMSNAYEEYSYICCAFADEIFINVNWNQKKEWQKSLMEQKFFSTYYAGSKIFENINSFLKRNSHNKYELGSIYITLLGSGFRGQYRSINDNGTIHKLKQDLFDFVNKTSYDYLSDEHLFPQAEKHNMIGRPRNTYKNTRRIISIMTMGILIYIGSTYILWNYFTHDINSAISKTSEMHLMKKKIMNARINKEESSDQNSCSANNRKLNLINNTFNWSKS
;
A
#
# COMPACT_ATOMS: atom_id res chain seq x y z
N MET A 1 1.02 -0.14 -22.24
CA MET A 1 2.24 -0.89 -21.83
C MET A 1 2.61 -1.99 -22.84
N ILE A 2 1.68 -2.89 -23.21
CA ILE A 2 1.93 -3.97 -24.22
C ILE A 2 2.38 -3.41 -25.59
N ASN A 3 1.80 -2.28 -26.03
CA ASN A 3 2.11 -1.68 -27.33
C ASN A 3 3.52 -1.03 -27.41
N LEU A 4 4.07 -0.57 -26.28
CA LEU A 4 5.43 0.00 -26.19
C LEU A 4 6.50 -1.09 -26.29
N ILE A 5 6.24 -2.24 -25.66
CA ILE A 5 7.14 -3.40 -25.68
C ILE A 5 7.22 -3.99 -27.10
N ALA A 6 6.09 -4.08 -27.80
CA ALA A 6 6.03 -4.63 -29.15
C ALA A 6 6.75 -3.77 -30.22
N ARG A 7 6.84 -2.44 -29.99
CA ARG A 7 7.52 -1.50 -30.90
C ARG A 7 9.02 -1.39 -30.67
N SER A 8 9.50 -1.76 -29.49
CA SER A 8 10.92 -1.62 -29.14
C SER A 8 11.72 -2.85 -29.55
N PHE A 9 12.56 -2.69 -30.59
CA PHE A 9 13.51 -3.70 -31.04
C PHE A 9 14.40 -4.21 -29.88
N LEU A 10 15.02 -3.28 -29.14
CA LEU A 10 15.92 -3.60 -28.04
C LEU A 10 15.24 -4.37 -26.90
N LEU A 11 14.06 -3.90 -26.45
CA LEU A 11 13.34 -4.56 -25.36
C LEU A 11 12.84 -5.94 -25.75
N LYS A 12 12.39 -6.12 -27.00
CA LYS A 12 11.96 -7.41 -27.51
C LYS A 12 13.10 -8.45 -27.45
N HIS A 13 14.30 -8.07 -27.90
CA HIS A 13 15.46 -8.96 -27.84
C HIS A 13 15.89 -9.24 -26.40
N PHE A 14 15.87 -8.23 -25.53
CA PHE A 14 16.14 -8.41 -24.10
C PHE A 14 15.14 -9.36 -23.45
N GLN A 15 13.84 -9.23 -23.73
CA GLN A 15 12.80 -10.09 -23.17
C GLN A 15 12.97 -11.54 -23.61
N ASN A 16 13.28 -11.79 -24.88
CA ASN A 16 13.55 -13.13 -25.37
C ASN A 16 14.75 -13.75 -24.64
N TYR A 17 15.84 -12.99 -24.47
CA TYR A 17 17.00 -13.43 -23.72
C TYR A 17 16.66 -13.69 -22.24
N TYR A 18 15.93 -12.78 -21.61
CA TYR A 18 15.49 -12.86 -20.22
C TYR A 18 14.65 -14.13 -19.97
N ILE A 19 13.69 -14.41 -20.84
CA ILE A 19 12.86 -15.61 -20.78
C ILE A 19 13.74 -16.86 -20.86
N GLU A 20 14.73 -16.87 -21.76
CA GLU A 20 15.61 -18.04 -21.91
C GLU A 20 16.48 -18.26 -20.67
N VAL A 21 17.02 -17.20 -20.07
CA VAL A 21 17.73 -17.28 -18.78
C VAL A 21 16.82 -17.85 -17.70
N LEU A 22 15.55 -17.43 -17.64
CA LEU A 22 14.60 -17.93 -16.66
C LEU A 22 14.23 -19.40 -16.87
N LYS A 23 14.09 -19.87 -18.12
CA LYS A 23 13.88 -21.30 -18.40
C LYS A 23 15.05 -22.14 -17.90
N PHE A 24 16.28 -21.71 -18.17
CA PHE A 24 17.45 -22.42 -17.67
C PHE A 24 17.58 -22.36 -16.15
N LYS A 25 17.21 -21.23 -15.53
CA LYS A 25 17.09 -21.14 -14.07
C LYS A 25 16.09 -22.15 -13.51
N GLU A 26 14.92 -22.25 -14.12
CA GLU A 26 13.88 -23.21 -13.73
C GLU A 26 14.38 -24.66 -13.86
N GLN A 27 14.98 -25.00 -15.01
CA GLN A 27 15.58 -26.32 -15.24
C GLN A 27 16.70 -26.63 -14.22
N ALA A 28 17.55 -25.66 -13.90
CA ALA A 28 18.60 -25.81 -12.90
C ALA A 28 18.05 -26.01 -11.47
N LEU A 29 16.82 -25.58 -11.20
CA LEU A 29 16.15 -25.79 -9.92
C LEU A 29 15.40 -27.13 -9.86
N ILE A 30 14.75 -27.53 -10.95
CA ILE A 30 13.91 -28.75 -10.99
C ILE A 30 14.75 -30.00 -11.26
N GLU A 31 15.67 -29.95 -12.24
CA GLU A 31 16.47 -31.09 -12.70
C GLU A 31 17.98 -30.75 -12.73
N PRO A 32 18.60 -30.44 -11.57
CA PRO A 32 19.98 -29.94 -11.49
C PRO A 32 21.05 -30.91 -12.03
N GLU A 33 20.73 -32.21 -12.17
CA GLU A 33 21.65 -33.22 -12.70
C GLU A 33 21.68 -33.28 -14.23
N LYS A 34 20.62 -32.84 -14.92
CA LYS A 34 20.54 -32.95 -16.38
C LYS A 34 21.20 -31.79 -17.12
N ILE A 35 21.47 -30.68 -16.43
CA ILE A 35 21.89 -29.44 -17.06
C ILE A 35 23.37 -29.13 -16.81
N ASN A 36 24.09 -28.78 -17.88
CA ASN A 36 25.49 -28.39 -17.82
C ASN A 36 25.63 -26.86 -17.95
N GLN A 37 26.45 -26.25 -17.09
CA GLN A 37 26.80 -24.84 -17.15
C GLN A 37 27.36 -24.45 -18.53
N GLU A 38 28.10 -25.34 -19.17
CA GLU A 38 28.74 -25.08 -20.46
C GLU A 38 27.69 -25.04 -21.58
N GLU A 39 26.67 -25.90 -21.50
CA GLU A 39 25.54 -25.90 -22.42
C GLU A 39 24.74 -24.61 -22.30
N ILE A 40 24.36 -24.21 -21.08
CA ILE A 40 23.66 -22.95 -20.82
C ILE A 40 24.45 -21.76 -21.40
N LYS A 41 25.75 -21.68 -21.09
CA LYS A 41 26.59 -20.60 -21.59
C LYS A 41 26.66 -20.59 -23.10
N ASN A 42 26.83 -21.74 -23.74
CA ASN A 42 26.91 -21.83 -25.19
C ASN A 42 25.62 -21.40 -25.87
N VAL A 43 24.45 -21.78 -25.34
CA VAL A 43 23.15 -21.33 -25.86
C VAL A 43 23.00 -19.82 -25.70
N LEU A 44 23.23 -19.29 -24.50
CA LEU A 44 23.07 -17.86 -24.24
C LEU A 44 24.09 -16.99 -25.01
N ILE A 45 25.34 -17.45 -25.17
CA ILE A 45 26.36 -16.77 -25.99
C ILE A 45 25.96 -16.77 -27.45
N ARG A 46 25.46 -17.92 -27.94
CA ARG A 46 24.96 -18.03 -29.31
C ARG A 46 23.82 -17.03 -29.55
N LEU A 47 22.85 -16.95 -28.63
CA LEU A 47 21.76 -15.98 -28.75
C LEU A 47 22.25 -14.53 -28.84
N LEU A 48 23.27 -14.16 -28.06
CA LEU A 48 23.87 -12.82 -28.18
C LEU A 48 24.55 -12.64 -29.54
N LYS A 49 25.39 -13.60 -29.97
CA LYS A 49 26.07 -13.53 -31.27
C LYS A 49 25.09 -13.44 -32.45
N ASP A 50 24.03 -14.23 -32.44
CA ASP A 50 22.99 -14.22 -33.46
C ASP A 50 22.25 -12.87 -33.48
N GLN A 51 22.06 -12.24 -32.32
CA GLN A 51 21.48 -10.89 -32.23
C GLN A 51 22.42 -9.80 -32.76
N LYS A 52 23.74 -9.97 -32.66
CA LYS A 52 24.72 -8.95 -33.11
C LYS A 52 24.50 -8.54 -34.57
N GLU A 53 24.32 -9.52 -35.45
CA GLU A 53 24.10 -9.27 -36.87
C GLU A 53 22.82 -8.45 -37.12
N LEU A 54 21.75 -8.73 -36.39
CA LEU A 54 20.50 -7.97 -36.47
C LEU A 54 20.69 -6.52 -36.03
N PHE A 55 21.44 -6.30 -34.94
CA PHE A 55 21.74 -4.95 -34.44
C PHE A 55 22.64 -4.16 -35.38
N ASP A 56 23.61 -4.82 -36.01
CA ASP A 56 24.49 -4.19 -36.99
C ASP A 56 23.71 -3.78 -38.26
N ASN A 57 22.70 -4.57 -38.66
CA ASN A 57 21.81 -4.27 -39.79
C ASN A 57 20.80 -3.13 -39.52
N GLU A 58 20.39 -2.92 -38.26
CA GLU A 58 19.51 -1.80 -37.86
C GLU A 58 20.23 -0.43 -37.89
N GLY A 59 21.58 -0.44 -37.89
CA GLY A 59 22.41 0.75 -38.08
C GLY A 59 23.38 1.05 -36.95
N SER A 60 24.26 2.04 -37.16
CA SER A 60 25.40 2.32 -36.27
C SER A 60 25.02 2.69 -34.84
N LEU A 61 23.89 3.39 -34.63
CA LEU A 61 23.40 3.72 -33.30
C LEU A 61 22.97 2.47 -32.51
N MET A 62 22.33 1.50 -33.17
CA MET A 62 21.92 0.24 -32.55
C MET A 62 23.14 -0.66 -32.31
N SER A 63 24.10 -0.69 -33.24
CA SER A 63 25.37 -1.40 -33.04
C SER A 63 26.12 -0.90 -31.80
N ASN A 64 26.17 0.41 -31.55
CA ASN A 64 26.76 0.95 -30.31
C ASN A 64 25.97 0.56 -29.05
N ALA A 65 24.63 0.54 -29.14
CA ALA A 65 23.79 0.07 -28.04
C ALA A 65 23.93 -1.44 -27.77
N TYR A 66 24.34 -2.23 -28.77
CA TYR A 66 24.54 -3.67 -28.65
C TYR A 66 25.67 -4.02 -27.66
N GLU A 67 26.75 -3.25 -27.63
CA GLU A 67 27.83 -3.48 -26.65
C GLU A 67 27.31 -3.32 -25.22
N GLU A 68 26.65 -2.21 -24.92
CA GLU A 68 26.07 -1.93 -23.61
C GLU A 68 25.00 -2.98 -23.23
N TYR A 69 24.16 -3.35 -24.20
CA TYR A 69 23.14 -4.40 -24.07
C TYR A 69 23.74 -5.78 -23.74
N SER A 70 24.76 -6.21 -24.48
CA SER A 70 25.36 -7.54 -24.31
C SER A 70 26.11 -7.64 -22.97
N TYR A 71 26.71 -6.54 -22.49
CA TYR A 71 27.25 -6.46 -21.13
C TYR A 71 26.17 -6.67 -20.07
N ILE A 72 25.02 -6.01 -20.19
CA ILE A 72 23.92 -6.16 -19.26
C ILE A 72 23.39 -7.60 -19.26
N CYS A 73 23.27 -8.22 -20.44
CA CYS A 73 22.80 -9.61 -20.56
C CYS A 73 23.74 -10.61 -19.87
N CYS A 74 25.06 -10.48 -20.08
CA CYS A 74 26.05 -11.33 -19.43
C CYS A 74 25.99 -11.19 -17.90
N ALA A 75 25.98 -9.96 -17.41
CA ALA A 75 25.93 -9.68 -15.98
C ALA A 75 24.61 -10.12 -15.33
N PHE A 76 23.50 -10.00 -16.06
CA PHE A 76 22.21 -10.53 -15.62
C PHE A 76 22.25 -12.05 -15.45
N ALA A 77 22.73 -12.78 -16.47
CA ALA A 77 22.87 -14.23 -16.40
C ALA A 77 23.80 -14.66 -15.24
N ASP A 78 24.95 -14.00 -15.12
CA ASP A 78 25.90 -14.27 -14.02
C ASP A 78 25.25 -14.06 -12.64
N GLU A 79 24.52 -12.96 -12.44
CA GLU A 79 23.83 -12.72 -11.16
C GLU A 79 22.79 -13.79 -10.86
N ILE A 80 22.00 -14.22 -11.86
CA ILE A 80 20.99 -15.26 -11.67
C ILE A 80 21.64 -16.59 -11.29
N PHE A 81 22.60 -17.10 -12.06
CA PHE A 81 23.18 -18.43 -11.82
C PHE A 81 24.13 -18.49 -10.63
N ILE A 82 24.71 -17.37 -10.21
CA ILE A 82 25.47 -17.28 -8.95
C ILE A 82 24.54 -17.33 -7.73
N ASN A 83 23.34 -16.77 -7.82
CA ASN A 83 22.40 -16.70 -6.70
C ASN A 83 21.50 -17.94 -6.56
N VAL A 84 21.31 -18.69 -7.64
CA VAL A 84 20.58 -19.97 -7.62
C VAL A 84 21.41 -21.04 -6.90
N ASN A 85 20.75 -21.90 -6.13
CA ASN A 85 21.40 -23.05 -5.50
C ASN A 85 21.24 -24.29 -6.40
N TRP A 86 22.27 -24.62 -7.17
CA TRP A 86 22.28 -25.72 -8.13
C TRP A 86 23.68 -26.34 -8.22
N ASN A 87 23.77 -27.57 -8.74
CA ASN A 87 24.98 -28.39 -8.68
C ASN A 87 26.20 -27.73 -9.34
N GLN A 88 25.99 -26.99 -10.44
CA GLN A 88 27.09 -26.41 -11.21
C GLN A 88 27.40 -24.94 -10.85
N LYS A 89 26.83 -24.42 -9.76
CA LYS A 89 27.11 -23.06 -9.28
C LYS A 89 28.61 -22.78 -9.11
N LYS A 90 29.35 -23.72 -8.51
CA LYS A 90 30.80 -23.56 -8.27
C LYS A 90 31.57 -23.48 -9.58
N GLU A 91 31.21 -24.29 -10.55
CA GLU A 91 31.82 -24.26 -11.88
C GLU A 91 31.45 -22.98 -12.62
N TRP A 92 30.23 -22.46 -12.44
CA TRP A 92 29.81 -21.16 -12.98
C TRP A 92 30.66 -20.03 -12.43
N GLN A 93 30.90 -20.02 -11.11
CA GLN A 93 31.74 -19.00 -10.46
C GLN A 93 33.20 -19.01 -10.95
N LYS A 94 33.73 -20.17 -11.37
CA LYS A 94 35.10 -20.27 -11.91
C LYS A 94 35.24 -19.68 -13.32
N SER A 95 34.14 -19.60 -14.07
CA SER A 95 34.14 -19.12 -15.45
C SER A 95 32.86 -18.33 -15.70
N LEU A 96 32.91 -17.02 -15.51
CA LEU A 96 31.73 -16.18 -15.70
C LEU A 96 31.37 -16.02 -17.18
N MET A 97 30.09 -15.71 -17.43
CA MET A 97 29.60 -15.37 -18.76
C MET A 97 30.38 -14.17 -19.34
N GLU A 98 30.59 -13.15 -18.53
CA GLU A 98 31.41 -11.98 -18.90
C GLU A 98 32.80 -12.40 -19.41
N GLN A 99 33.50 -13.24 -18.64
CA GLN A 99 34.84 -13.70 -19.00
C GLN A 99 34.83 -14.47 -20.31
N LYS A 100 33.80 -15.28 -20.56
CA LYS A 100 33.70 -16.09 -21.78
C LYS A 100 33.32 -15.26 -23.01
N PHE A 101 32.53 -14.20 -22.85
CA PHE A 101 32.05 -13.38 -23.96
C PHE A 101 32.94 -12.17 -24.26
N PHE A 102 33.38 -11.45 -23.23
CA PHE A 102 34.18 -10.22 -23.35
C PHE A 102 35.65 -10.39 -22.99
N SER A 103 36.05 -11.52 -22.39
CA SER A 103 37.39 -11.69 -21.81
C SER A 103 37.73 -10.67 -20.72
N THR A 104 36.72 -10.17 -19.99
CA THR A 104 36.85 -9.18 -18.91
C THR A 104 36.28 -9.71 -17.59
N TYR A 105 36.58 -9.02 -16.48
CA TYR A 105 36.16 -9.39 -15.11
C TYR A 105 35.53 -8.23 -14.31
N TYR A 106 35.15 -7.14 -14.99
CA TYR A 106 34.78 -5.88 -14.35
C TYR A 106 33.36 -5.41 -14.68
N ALA A 107 32.48 -6.28 -15.22
CA ALA A 107 31.08 -5.91 -15.48
C ALA A 107 30.36 -5.46 -14.20
N GLY A 108 30.74 -6.03 -13.05
CA GLY A 108 30.18 -5.67 -11.74
C GLY A 108 30.35 -4.21 -11.35
N SER A 109 31.43 -3.53 -11.79
CA SER A 109 31.62 -2.09 -11.61
C SER A 109 31.21 -1.30 -12.85
N LYS A 110 31.49 -1.85 -14.04
CA LYS A 110 31.22 -1.19 -15.31
C LYS A 110 29.75 -0.85 -15.52
N ILE A 111 28.85 -1.71 -15.05
CA ILE A 111 27.41 -1.44 -15.16
C ILE A 111 27.00 -0.18 -14.39
N PHE A 112 27.56 0.05 -13.21
CA PHE A 112 27.25 1.27 -12.44
C PHE A 112 27.84 2.52 -13.11
N GLU A 113 29.04 2.43 -13.70
CA GLU A 113 29.60 3.51 -14.52
C GLU A 113 28.73 3.81 -15.74
N ASN A 114 28.26 2.75 -16.41
CA ASN A 114 27.40 2.87 -17.59
C ASN A 114 26.06 3.51 -17.23
N ILE A 115 25.43 3.12 -16.12
CA ILE A 115 24.20 3.75 -15.60
C ILE A 115 24.43 5.23 -15.33
N ASN A 116 25.50 5.60 -14.61
CA ASN A 116 25.81 7.00 -14.31
C ASN A 116 26.06 7.82 -15.58
N SER A 117 26.75 7.25 -16.55
CA SER A 117 26.98 7.88 -17.85
C SER A 117 25.70 7.98 -18.65
N PHE A 118 24.85 6.96 -18.61
CA PHE A 118 23.57 6.90 -19.29
C PHE A 118 22.61 7.99 -18.78
N LEU A 119 22.52 8.19 -17.46
CA LEU A 119 21.70 9.25 -16.85
C LEU A 119 22.14 10.67 -17.26
N LYS A 120 23.40 10.86 -17.66
CA LYS A 120 23.94 12.15 -18.13
C LYS A 120 23.82 12.35 -19.65
N ARG A 121 23.71 11.25 -20.42
CA ARG A 121 23.73 11.27 -21.88
C ARG A 121 22.34 11.57 -22.44
N ASN A 122 22.30 12.32 -23.55
CA ASN A 122 21.09 12.46 -24.36
C ASN A 122 21.08 11.38 -25.46
N SER A 123 20.79 10.12 -25.12
CA SER A 123 20.70 9.03 -26.11
C SER A 123 19.34 8.97 -26.81
N HIS A 124 19.27 8.31 -27.96
CA HIS A 124 18.01 8.07 -28.69
C HIS A 124 17.18 6.94 -28.05
N ASN A 125 17.85 5.89 -27.53
CA ASN A 125 17.22 4.70 -26.97
C ASN A 125 17.07 4.75 -25.43
N LYS A 126 16.72 5.93 -24.91
CA LYS A 126 16.67 6.19 -23.46
C LYS A 126 15.63 5.33 -22.75
N TYR A 127 14.46 5.18 -23.35
CA TYR A 127 13.39 4.44 -22.71
C TYR A 127 13.75 2.96 -22.60
N GLU A 128 14.30 2.39 -23.67
CA GLU A 128 14.64 0.98 -23.78
C GLU A 128 15.80 0.60 -22.86
N LEU A 129 16.95 1.26 -22.99
CA LEU A 129 18.12 0.98 -22.15
C LEU A 129 17.83 1.26 -20.68
N GLY A 130 17.11 2.34 -20.37
CA GLY A 130 16.71 2.65 -19.00
C GLY A 130 15.82 1.55 -18.41
N SER A 131 14.86 1.03 -19.18
CA SER A 131 14.00 -0.08 -18.75
C SER A 131 14.79 -1.36 -18.52
N ILE A 132 15.80 -1.65 -19.34
CA ILE A 132 16.70 -2.79 -19.16
C ILE A 132 17.52 -2.63 -17.87
N TYR A 133 18.08 -1.45 -17.60
CA TYR A 133 18.80 -1.18 -16.35
C TYR A 133 17.92 -1.32 -15.10
N ILE A 134 16.69 -0.80 -15.15
CA ILE A 134 15.73 -0.96 -14.05
C ILE A 134 15.45 -2.45 -13.82
N THR A 135 15.29 -3.22 -14.89
CA THR A 135 15.05 -4.67 -14.78
C THR A 135 16.24 -5.40 -14.16
N LEU A 136 17.48 -5.07 -14.59
CA LEU A 136 18.69 -5.62 -14.01
C LEU A 136 18.78 -5.32 -12.51
N LEU A 137 18.67 -4.05 -12.11
CA LEU A 137 18.73 -3.68 -10.69
C LEU A 137 17.55 -4.26 -9.90
N GLY A 138 16.37 -4.38 -10.52
CA GLY A 138 15.17 -4.99 -9.98
C GLY A 138 15.35 -6.48 -9.67
N SER A 139 16.13 -7.19 -10.48
CA SER A 139 16.46 -8.60 -10.26
C SER A 139 17.35 -8.87 -9.03
N GLY A 140 17.85 -7.80 -8.40
CA GLY A 140 18.73 -7.89 -7.24
C GLY A 140 20.22 -7.80 -7.58
N PHE A 141 20.58 -7.35 -8.78
CA PHE A 141 21.97 -7.13 -9.18
C PHE A 141 22.71 -6.22 -8.19
N ARG A 142 23.81 -6.73 -7.61
CA ARG A 142 24.65 -5.99 -6.67
C ARG A 142 26.03 -5.65 -7.23
N GLY A 143 26.56 -6.44 -8.17
CA GLY A 143 27.87 -6.21 -8.77
C GLY A 143 28.96 -5.91 -7.72
N GLN A 144 29.64 -4.76 -7.86
CA GLN A 144 30.68 -4.31 -6.92
C GLN A 144 30.22 -4.14 -5.46
N TYR A 145 28.92 -3.99 -5.21
CA TYR A 145 28.34 -3.82 -3.87
C TYR A 145 27.93 -5.15 -3.21
N ARG A 146 28.41 -6.30 -3.71
CA ARG A 146 28.09 -7.61 -3.11
C ARG A 146 28.73 -7.79 -1.72
N SER A 147 29.94 -7.30 -1.53
CA SER A 147 30.73 -7.47 -0.29
C SER A 147 30.83 -6.19 0.56
N ILE A 148 30.25 -5.09 0.10
CA ILE A 148 30.36 -3.76 0.70
C ILE A 148 28.95 -3.24 0.95
N ASN A 149 28.73 -2.54 2.07
CA ASN A 149 27.48 -1.82 2.29
C ASN A 149 27.34 -0.72 1.23
N ASP A 150 26.27 -0.76 0.43
CA ASP A 150 26.06 0.16 -0.68
C ASP A 150 25.65 1.56 -0.22
N ASN A 151 25.40 1.76 1.08
CA ASN A 151 24.93 3.01 1.68
C ASN A 151 23.69 3.59 0.98
N GLY A 152 22.83 2.71 0.43
CA GLY A 152 21.64 3.12 -0.32
C GLY A 152 21.91 3.65 -1.73
N THR A 153 23.13 3.47 -2.27
CA THR A 153 23.48 3.89 -3.63
C THR A 153 22.63 3.18 -4.68
N ILE A 154 22.39 1.87 -4.53
CA ILE A 154 21.55 1.12 -5.47
C ILE A 154 20.12 1.66 -5.45
N HIS A 155 19.59 1.98 -4.27
CA HIS A 155 18.26 2.55 -4.14
C HIS A 155 18.16 3.92 -4.84
N LYS A 156 19.15 4.80 -4.66
CA LYS A 156 19.21 6.09 -5.36
C LYS A 156 19.25 5.91 -6.87
N LEU A 157 20.13 5.05 -7.38
CA LEU A 157 20.22 4.77 -8.82
C LEU A 157 18.92 4.21 -9.41
N LYS A 158 18.23 3.32 -8.67
CA LYS A 158 16.91 2.83 -9.08
C LYS A 158 15.89 3.97 -9.20
N GLN A 159 15.88 4.88 -8.23
CA GLN A 159 14.98 6.02 -8.24
C GLN A 159 15.30 6.98 -9.39
N ASP A 160 16.58 7.31 -9.59
CA ASP A 160 17.03 8.19 -10.67
C ASP A 160 16.69 7.61 -12.04
N LEU A 161 16.92 6.31 -12.24
CA LEU A 161 16.54 5.59 -13.46
C LEU A 161 15.03 5.59 -13.68
N PHE A 162 14.23 5.34 -12.63
CA PHE A 162 12.78 5.33 -12.74
C PHE A 162 12.24 6.72 -13.11
N ASP A 163 12.74 7.78 -12.48
CA ASP A 163 12.37 9.15 -12.80
C ASP A 163 12.81 9.55 -14.21
N PHE A 164 13.99 9.10 -14.64
CA PHE A 164 14.48 9.30 -15.99
C PHE A 164 13.60 8.61 -17.04
N VAL A 165 13.34 7.31 -16.89
CA VAL A 165 12.53 6.52 -17.81
C VAL A 165 11.10 7.07 -17.87
N ASN A 166 10.48 7.42 -16.75
CA ASN A 166 9.13 7.98 -16.75
C ASN A 166 9.02 9.32 -17.48
N LYS A 167 10.03 10.19 -17.34
CA LYS A 167 10.09 11.44 -18.10
C LYS A 167 10.21 11.16 -19.60
N THR A 168 11.05 10.22 -19.99
CA THR A 168 11.20 9.80 -21.39
C THR A 168 9.94 9.12 -21.92
N SER A 169 9.22 8.32 -21.13
CA SER A 169 7.97 7.69 -21.55
C SER A 169 6.90 8.73 -21.89
N TYR A 170 6.85 9.84 -21.17
CA TYR A 170 5.93 10.93 -21.49
C TYR A 170 6.26 11.54 -22.86
N ASP A 171 7.54 11.80 -23.12
CA ASP A 171 8.05 12.37 -24.39
C ASP A 171 7.83 11.42 -25.58
N TYR A 172 8.11 10.12 -25.38
CA TYR A 172 7.91 9.06 -26.38
C TYR A 172 6.43 8.82 -26.71
N LEU A 173 5.54 9.00 -25.73
CA LEU A 173 4.09 8.88 -25.92
C LEU A 173 3.45 10.16 -26.45
N SER A 174 4.07 11.34 -26.30
CA SER A 174 3.52 12.59 -26.82
C SER A 174 3.56 12.71 -28.34
N ASP A 175 4.41 11.95 -29.04
CA ASP A 175 4.40 11.90 -30.51
C ASP A 175 3.18 11.16 -31.08
N GLU A 176 2.48 10.36 -30.27
CA GLU A 176 1.23 9.71 -30.65
C GLU A 176 0.11 10.32 -29.79
N HIS A 177 -0.61 11.31 -30.35
CA HIS A 177 -1.78 11.93 -29.70
C HIS A 177 -2.90 10.88 -29.49
N LEU A 178 -2.75 10.02 -28.48
CA LEU A 178 -3.70 8.97 -28.15
C LEU A 178 -5.01 9.53 -27.58
N PHE A 179 -5.01 10.79 -27.10
CA PHE A 179 -6.20 11.51 -26.64
C PHE A 179 -6.08 13.03 -26.90
N PRO A 180 -6.42 13.52 -28.11
CA PRO A 180 -6.33 14.95 -28.45
C PRO A 180 -7.16 15.87 -27.53
N GLN A 181 -8.19 15.32 -26.86
CA GLN A 181 -9.06 16.06 -25.95
C GLN A 181 -8.47 16.27 -24.55
N ALA A 182 -7.48 15.47 -24.13
CA ALA A 182 -6.83 15.63 -22.81
C ALA A 182 -5.81 16.79 -22.81
N GLU A 183 -5.29 17.15 -23.98
CA GLU A 183 -4.30 18.21 -24.17
C GLU A 183 -4.91 19.62 -24.07
N LYS A 184 -6.17 19.78 -24.50
CA LYS A 184 -6.91 21.04 -24.34
C LYS A 184 -7.19 21.42 -22.88
N HIS A 185 -6.98 20.51 -21.92
CA HIS A 185 -7.26 20.75 -20.49
C HIS A 185 -6.04 20.72 -19.57
N ASN A 186 -4.83 20.49 -20.09
CA ASN A 186 -3.61 20.48 -19.27
C ASN A 186 -2.54 21.40 -19.86
N MET A 187 -2.84 22.69 -19.95
CA MET A 187 -1.78 23.68 -20.09
C MET A 187 -1.25 24.10 -18.71
N ILE A 188 0.08 23.96 -18.60
CA ILE A 188 1.03 24.57 -17.66
C ILE A 188 1.51 23.64 -16.54
N GLY A 189 2.79 23.26 -16.70
CA GLY A 189 3.51 22.32 -15.87
C GLY A 189 3.55 22.68 -14.40
N ARG A 190 3.43 21.65 -13.58
CA ARG A 190 3.91 21.68 -12.20
C ARG A 190 4.75 20.43 -11.96
N PRO A 191 5.93 20.56 -11.32
CA PRO A 191 6.69 19.39 -10.91
C PRO A 191 5.80 18.53 -10.01
N ARG A 192 5.79 17.23 -10.26
CA ARG A 192 5.09 16.23 -9.44
C ARG A 192 5.76 16.17 -8.07
N ASN A 193 5.42 17.12 -7.21
CA ASN A 193 5.71 17.05 -5.79
C ASN A 193 4.60 16.19 -5.17
N THR A 194 4.83 14.89 -5.20
CA THR A 194 4.00 13.90 -4.50
C THR A 194 4.00 14.25 -3.01
N TYR A 195 2.81 14.38 -2.43
CA TYR A 195 2.49 14.77 -1.04
C TYR A 195 2.56 16.27 -0.69
N LYS A 196 1.51 17.04 -1.06
CA LYS A 196 1.19 18.34 -0.43
C LYS A 196 -0.25 18.52 0.07
N ASN A 197 -1.14 17.54 -0.08
CA ASN A 197 -2.56 17.71 0.31
C ASN A 197 -3.11 16.70 1.32
N THR A 198 -2.27 15.87 1.92
CA THR A 198 -2.68 14.86 2.91
C THR A 198 -3.32 15.51 4.14
N ARG A 199 -2.86 16.70 4.56
CA ARG A 199 -3.47 17.43 5.68
C ARG A 199 -4.90 17.88 5.38
N ARG A 200 -5.22 18.27 4.13
CA ARG A 200 -6.60 18.64 3.74
C ARG A 200 -7.49 17.41 3.69
N ILE A 201 -7.01 16.30 3.14
CA ILE A 201 -7.78 15.05 3.10
C ILE A 201 -8.03 14.52 4.52
N ILE A 202 -7.03 14.55 5.40
CA ILE A 202 -7.19 14.20 6.81
C ILE A 202 -8.17 15.16 7.49
N SER A 203 -8.15 16.47 7.19
CA SER A 203 -9.13 17.41 7.75
C SER A 203 -10.56 17.12 7.33
N ILE A 204 -10.79 16.70 6.07
CA ILE A 204 -12.13 16.33 5.57
C ILE A 204 -12.61 15.04 6.24
N MET A 205 -11.74 14.04 6.33
CA MET A 205 -12.06 12.76 6.98
C MET A 205 -12.35 12.93 8.48
N THR A 206 -11.53 13.72 9.18
CA THR A 206 -11.74 14.01 10.61
C THR A 206 -13.00 14.83 10.85
N MET A 207 -13.31 15.81 9.99
CA MET A 207 -14.55 16.57 10.05
C MET A 207 -15.78 15.67 9.87
N GLY A 208 -15.75 14.73 8.90
CA GLY A 208 -16.82 13.77 8.69
C GLY A 208 -17.09 12.88 9.91
N ILE A 209 -16.02 12.41 10.57
CA ILE A 209 -16.12 11.62 11.81
C ILE A 209 -16.74 12.43 12.95
N LEU A 210 -16.35 13.69 13.11
CA LEU A 210 -16.91 14.57 14.15
C LEU A 210 -18.40 14.83 13.92
N ILE A 211 -18.82 15.04 12.67
CA ILE A 211 -20.23 15.22 12.31
C ILE A 211 -21.03 13.95 12.63
N TYR A 212 -20.48 12.77 12.32
CA TYR A 212 -21.12 11.48 12.63
C TYR A 212 -21.29 11.25 14.14
N ILE A 213 -20.27 11.55 14.93
CA ILE A 213 -20.35 11.43 16.40
C ILE A 213 -21.38 12.43 16.96
N GLY A 214 -21.36 13.67 16.46
CA GLY A 214 -22.31 14.71 16.86
C GLY A 214 -23.75 14.36 16.52
N SER A 215 -24.02 13.85 15.31
CA SER A 215 -25.36 13.42 14.91
C SER A 215 -25.86 12.25 15.76
N THR A 216 -24.98 11.29 16.06
CA THR A 216 -25.30 10.16 16.95
C THR A 216 -25.65 10.64 18.36
N TYR A 217 -24.89 11.60 18.91
CA TYR A 217 -25.16 12.17 20.23
C TYR A 217 -26.49 12.94 20.28
N ILE A 218 -26.80 13.71 19.24
CA ILE A 218 -28.07 14.46 19.14
C ILE A 218 -29.25 13.49 19.06
N LEU A 219 -29.15 12.46 18.22
CA LEU A 219 -30.17 11.42 18.10
C LEU A 219 -30.40 10.70 19.43
N TRP A 220 -29.32 10.38 20.15
CA TRP A 220 -29.39 9.79 21.48
C TRP A 220 -30.14 10.68 22.47
N ASN A 221 -29.84 11.98 22.51
CA ASN A 221 -30.52 12.90 23.42
C ASN A 221 -31.99 13.10 23.08
N TYR A 222 -32.32 13.23 21.79
CA TYR A 222 -33.71 13.37 21.36
C TYR A 222 -34.53 12.12 21.72
N PHE A 223 -34.00 10.94 21.44
CA PHE A 223 -34.69 9.68 21.70
C PHE A 223 -34.75 9.30 23.18
N THR A 224 -33.68 9.55 23.94
CA THR A 224 -33.59 9.19 25.36
C THR A 224 -34.48 10.09 26.25
N HIS A 225 -34.72 11.34 25.83
CA HIS A 225 -35.60 12.24 26.59
C HIS A 225 -37.07 11.74 26.60
N ASP A 226 -37.53 11.13 25.51
CA ASP A 226 -38.87 10.54 25.44
C ASP A 226 -38.99 9.29 26.31
N ILE A 227 -37.95 8.45 26.37
CA ILE A 227 -37.93 7.24 27.21
C ILE A 227 -38.00 7.59 28.70
N ASN A 228 -37.25 8.60 29.15
CA ASN A 228 -37.28 9.03 30.55
C ASN A 228 -38.65 9.57 30.98
N SER A 229 -39.37 10.23 30.06
CA SER A 229 -40.73 10.72 30.32
C SER A 229 -41.77 9.59 30.42
N ALA A 230 -41.53 8.45 29.77
CA ALA A 230 -42.37 7.26 29.91
C ALA A 230 -42.10 6.51 31.23
N ILE A 231 -40.85 6.52 31.72
CA ILE A 231 -40.46 5.87 32.99
C ILE A 231 -40.94 6.68 34.21
N SER A 232 -40.96 8.01 34.16
CA SER A 232 -41.50 8.83 35.26
C SER A 232 -43.00 8.60 35.49
N LYS A 233 -43.79 8.43 34.41
CA LYS A 233 -45.23 8.13 34.51
C LYS A 233 -45.53 6.78 35.18
N THR A 234 -44.72 5.74 34.91
CA THR A 234 -44.93 4.43 35.54
C THR A 234 -44.54 4.42 37.01
N SER A 235 -43.47 5.12 37.39
CA SER A 235 -43.05 5.27 38.78
C SER A 235 -44.02 6.10 39.64
N GLU A 236 -44.58 7.19 39.10
CA GLU A 236 -45.60 7.99 39.81
C GLU A 236 -46.91 7.21 40.01
N MET A 237 -47.34 6.41 39.02
CA MET A 237 -48.48 5.51 39.17
C MET A 237 -48.28 4.49 40.30
N HIS A 238 -47.07 3.92 40.42
CA HIS A 238 -46.74 3.02 41.52
C HIS A 238 -46.75 3.73 42.88
N LEU A 239 -46.22 4.96 42.97
CA LEU A 239 -46.23 5.74 44.20
C LEU A 239 -47.64 6.14 44.62
N MET A 240 -48.51 6.50 43.66
CA MET A 240 -49.91 6.85 43.92
C MET A 240 -50.71 5.64 44.40
N LYS A 241 -50.54 4.46 43.78
CA LYS A 241 -51.13 3.20 44.27
C LYS A 241 -50.70 2.88 45.70
N LYS A 242 -49.42 3.07 46.02
CA LYS A 242 -48.88 2.85 47.38
C LYS A 242 -49.48 3.83 48.41
N LYS A 243 -49.60 5.12 48.06
CA LYS A 243 -50.24 6.12 48.92
C LYS A 243 -51.71 5.81 49.19
N ILE A 244 -52.47 5.41 48.16
CA ILE A 244 -53.88 5.04 48.32
C ILE A 244 -54.03 3.81 49.22
N MET A 245 -53.17 2.81 49.06
CA MET A 245 -53.19 1.61 49.91
C MET A 245 -52.89 1.95 51.38
N ASN A 246 -51.87 2.76 51.64
CA ASN A 246 -51.55 3.20 53.00
C ASN A 246 -52.65 4.08 53.62
N ALA A 247 -53.29 4.94 52.83
CA ALA A 247 -54.39 5.77 53.32
C ALA A 247 -55.63 4.95 53.70
N ARG A 248 -55.90 3.84 53.00
CA ARG A 248 -56.97 2.90 53.39
C ARG A 248 -56.67 2.24 54.73
N ILE A 249 -55.44 1.76 54.92
CA ILE A 249 -55.00 1.14 56.19
C ILE A 249 -55.15 2.12 57.36
N ASN A 250 -54.67 3.36 57.22
CA ASN A 250 -54.78 4.37 58.29
C ASN A 250 -56.24 4.79 58.57
N LYS A 251 -57.13 4.71 57.57
CA LYS A 251 -58.55 5.03 57.74
C LYS A 251 -59.28 3.93 58.52
N GLU A 252 -58.91 2.68 58.35
CA GLU A 252 -59.41 1.56 59.16
C GLU A 252 -58.93 1.71 60.62
N GLU A 253 -57.65 2.01 60.86
CA GLU A 253 -57.13 2.21 62.22
C GLU A 253 -57.76 3.41 62.97
N SER A 254 -58.03 4.51 62.26
CA SER A 254 -58.65 5.70 62.86
C SER A 254 -60.17 5.58 63.09
N SER A 255 -60.84 4.70 62.34
CA SER A 255 -62.22 4.27 62.61
C SER A 255 -62.31 3.55 63.96
N ASP A 256 -61.38 2.63 64.21
CA ASP A 256 -61.37 1.81 65.42
C ASP A 256 -61.05 2.64 66.67
N GLN A 257 -60.14 3.61 66.56
CA GLN A 257 -59.77 4.49 67.69
C GLN A 257 -60.87 5.52 68.04
N ASN A 258 -61.60 6.05 67.05
CA ASN A 258 -62.66 7.03 67.31
C ASN A 258 -63.91 6.39 67.92
N SER A 259 -64.21 5.13 67.59
CA SER A 259 -65.25 4.34 68.28
C SER A 259 -64.95 4.22 69.78
N CYS A 260 -63.70 3.95 70.14
CA CYS A 260 -63.26 3.83 71.53
C CYS A 260 -63.34 5.17 72.31
N SER A 261 -63.00 6.29 71.65
CA SER A 261 -62.96 7.63 72.27
C SER A 261 -64.35 8.28 72.44
N ALA A 262 -65.29 8.04 71.51
CA ALA A 262 -66.64 8.59 71.59
C ALA A 262 -67.43 8.06 72.81
N ASN A 263 -67.21 6.79 73.17
CA ASN A 263 -67.78 6.22 74.39
C ASN A 263 -67.28 6.92 75.66
N ASN A 264 -66.00 7.31 75.71
CA ASN A 264 -65.43 7.97 76.88
C ASN A 264 -65.89 9.43 77.05
N ARG A 265 -66.24 10.16 75.99
CA ARG A 265 -66.71 11.56 76.12
C ARG A 265 -68.18 11.67 76.53
N LYS A 266 -69.04 10.71 76.15
CA LYS A 266 -70.42 10.67 76.65
C LYS A 266 -70.48 10.57 78.18
N LEU A 267 -69.52 9.87 78.78
CA LEU A 267 -69.41 9.73 80.24
C LEU A 267 -69.06 11.05 80.95
N ASN A 268 -68.27 11.94 80.33
CA ASN A 268 -67.80 13.17 80.97
C ASN A 268 -68.75 14.37 80.87
N LEU A 269 -69.59 14.44 79.84
CA LEU A 269 -70.52 15.57 79.64
C LEU A 269 -71.68 15.62 80.65
N ILE A 270 -72.00 14.50 81.30
CA ILE A 270 -73.02 14.44 82.36
C ILE A 270 -72.52 15.14 83.64
N ASN A 271 -71.19 15.28 83.84
CA ASN A 271 -70.63 15.74 85.11
C ASN A 271 -70.45 17.28 85.24
N ASN A 272 -70.54 18.05 84.15
CA ASN A 272 -70.09 19.46 84.15
C ASN A 272 -71.20 20.54 84.10
N THR A 273 -72.48 20.20 83.99
CA THR A 273 -73.57 21.19 83.95
C THR A 273 -74.02 21.68 85.33
N PHE A 274 -73.39 21.23 86.42
CA PHE A 274 -73.90 21.39 87.78
C PHE A 274 -73.31 22.56 88.60
N ASN A 275 -72.45 23.42 88.04
CA ASN A 275 -71.60 24.27 88.89
C ASN A 275 -71.43 25.72 88.39
N TRP A 276 -72.53 26.49 88.33
CA TRP A 276 -72.49 27.97 88.27
C TRP A 276 -73.60 28.56 89.18
N SER A 277 -73.44 28.40 90.50
CA SER A 277 -74.11 29.24 91.51
C SER A 277 -73.34 29.22 92.84
N LYS A 278 -72.22 29.96 92.95
CA LYS A 278 -71.69 30.41 94.25
C LYS A 278 -70.63 31.52 94.07
N SER A 279 -71.00 32.67 94.63
CA SER A 279 -70.24 33.90 94.96
C SER A 279 -69.98 34.92 93.88
#